data_AF-A0A3E4EWD2-F1
#
_entry.id   AF-A0A3E4EWD2-F1
#
_cell.length_a   1.000
_cell.length_b   1.000
_cell.length_c   1.000
_cell.angle_alpha   90.00
_cell.angle_beta   90.00
_cell.angle_gamma   90.00
#
_symmetry.space_group_name_H-M   'P 1'
#
loop_
_entity.id
_entity.type
_entity.pdbx_description
1 polymer ?
#
loop_
_entity_poly.entity_id
_entity_poly.type
_entity_poly.pdbx_seq_one_letter_code
_entity_poly.pdbx_strand_id
1 'polypeptide(L)'
;MESMRDINRVMEREIAKGSSPLKLDHIEFGDYSYQKITSKEKLLEVLSYLLRISDFSQYAGKTFLNNVYINLRGKKPVFKRTRTAIERNNIFATIKRYARKLKPQYNGDVYLETVRCYFDIPQENLERCRYTYQGNETYAFLMSDKYIMALYTHCLVARKEVAIQGKQSEGFTEKEYGMVRLEKVGDVLFQTLLLDDVKIELGKVYIHLNTIYIL
;
A
#
# COMPACT_ATOMS: atom_id res chain seq x y z
N MET A 1 -1.21 -18.43 -4.74
CA MET A 1 -0.24 -17.48 -4.16
C MET A 1 1.07 -18.23 -4.09
N GLU A 2 2.18 -17.65 -4.56
CA GLU A 2 3.50 -18.29 -4.44
C GLU A 2 3.80 -18.59 -2.96
N SER A 3 4.55 -19.66 -2.68
CA SER A 3 4.89 -20.00 -1.30
C SER A 3 5.79 -18.91 -0.70
N MET A 4 5.67 -18.63 0.60
CA MET A 4 6.56 -17.65 1.26
C MET A 4 8.03 -18.02 1.11
N ARG A 5 8.34 -19.32 1.03
CA ARG A 5 9.69 -19.82 0.76
C ARG A 5 10.19 -19.39 -0.63
N ASP A 6 9.34 -19.48 -1.65
CA ASP A 6 9.69 -19.05 -3.01
C ASP A 6 9.85 -17.52 -3.09
N ILE A 7 8.96 -16.78 -2.43
CA ILE A 7 9.02 -15.31 -2.35
C ILE A 7 10.33 -14.86 -1.69
N ASN A 8 10.71 -15.46 -0.55
CA ASN A 8 11.97 -15.17 0.14
C ASN A 8 13.18 -15.45 -0.77
N ARG A 9 13.18 -16.60 -1.46
CA ARG A 9 14.26 -16.96 -2.39
C ARG A 9 14.35 -16.00 -3.57
N VAL A 10 13.22 -15.48 -4.06
CA VAL A 10 13.21 -14.43 -5.09
C VAL A 10 13.83 -13.15 -4.54
N MET A 11 13.47 -12.72 -3.33
CA MET A 11 14.05 -11.54 -2.71
C MET A 11 15.57 -11.66 -2.55
N GLU A 12 16.06 -12.75 -1.96
CA GLU A 12 17.50 -13.01 -1.78
C GLU A 12 18.27 -12.93 -3.10
N ARG A 13 17.72 -13.53 -4.17
CA ARG A 13 18.33 -13.50 -5.51
C ARG A 13 18.35 -12.10 -6.11
N GLU A 14 17.29 -11.33 -5.93
CA GLU A 14 17.21 -9.97 -6.46
C GLU A 14 18.14 -9.01 -5.69
N ILE A 15 18.30 -9.20 -4.37
CA ILE A 15 19.30 -8.48 -3.56
C ILE A 15 20.71 -8.83 -4.03
N ALA A 16 21.02 -10.11 -4.26
CA ALA A 16 22.32 -10.54 -4.79
C ALA A 16 22.64 -9.93 -6.17
N LYS A 17 21.63 -9.57 -6.96
CA LYS A 17 21.77 -8.86 -8.25
C LYS A 17 21.88 -7.34 -8.12
N GLY A 18 21.84 -6.79 -6.89
CA GLY A 18 21.96 -5.36 -6.63
C GLY A 18 20.62 -4.61 -6.46
N SER A 19 19.49 -5.30 -6.26
CA SER A 19 18.27 -4.63 -5.77
C SER A 19 18.45 -4.14 -4.33
N SER A 20 17.70 -3.10 -3.94
CA SER A 20 17.76 -2.58 -2.57
C SER A 20 17.29 -3.61 -1.54
N PRO A 21 17.97 -3.79 -0.39
CA PRO A 21 17.73 -4.89 0.54
C PRO A 21 16.61 -4.63 1.55
N LEU A 22 15.57 -3.88 1.18
CA LEU A 22 14.43 -3.62 2.07
C LEU A 22 13.79 -4.95 2.48
N LYS A 23 13.80 -5.30 3.76
CA LYS A 23 13.14 -6.50 4.28
C LYS A 23 12.04 -6.08 5.23
N LEU A 24 10.82 -6.61 5.06
CA LEU A 24 9.74 -6.30 6.00
C LEU A 24 10.15 -6.77 7.41
N ASP A 25 10.11 -5.84 8.35
CA ASP A 25 10.33 -6.08 9.78
C ASP A 25 8.97 -6.33 10.45
N HIS A 26 8.11 -5.32 10.48
CA HIS A 26 6.77 -5.42 11.06
C HIS A 26 5.79 -4.47 10.37
N ILE A 27 4.51 -4.59 10.73
CA ILE A 27 3.47 -3.63 10.37
C ILE A 27 2.91 -2.97 11.63
N GLU A 28 2.45 -1.74 11.48
CA GLU A 28 1.91 -0.95 12.58
C GLU A 28 0.58 -0.30 12.20
N PHE A 29 -0.32 -0.30 13.17
CA PHE A 29 -1.58 0.43 13.16
C PHE A 29 -1.53 1.53 14.22
N GLY A 30 -2.07 2.69 13.88
CA GLY A 30 -2.21 3.82 14.81
C GLY A 30 -3.56 4.50 14.66
N ASP A 31 -3.77 5.58 15.37
CA ASP A 31 -4.97 6.42 15.28
C ASP A 31 -5.26 6.92 13.85
N TYR A 32 -4.21 7.11 13.06
CA TYR A 32 -4.26 7.47 11.63
C TYR A 32 -4.77 6.34 10.72
N SER A 33 -4.84 5.10 11.22
CA SER A 33 -5.03 3.92 10.38
C SER A 33 -6.42 3.81 9.80
N TYR A 34 -7.45 4.40 10.41
CA TYR A 34 -8.83 4.25 9.94
C TYR A 34 -9.51 5.59 9.70
N GLN A 35 -9.90 5.82 8.44
CA GLN A 35 -10.58 7.05 8.04
C GLN A 35 -11.90 6.70 7.34
N LYS A 36 -13.00 7.26 7.84
CA LYS A 36 -14.33 7.10 7.23
C LYS A 36 -14.38 7.86 5.90
N ILE A 37 -14.93 7.22 4.88
CA ILE A 37 -15.28 7.87 3.62
C ILE A 37 -16.79 8.13 3.64
N THR A 38 -17.15 9.41 3.83
CA THR A 38 -18.53 9.84 4.12
C THR A 38 -19.33 10.24 2.87
N SER A 39 -18.72 10.19 1.69
CA SER A 39 -19.41 10.46 0.44
C SER A 39 -18.71 9.82 -0.76
N LYS A 40 -19.46 9.71 -1.87
CA LYS A 40 -18.93 9.31 -3.16
C LYS A 40 -17.84 10.27 -3.64
N GLU A 41 -18.03 11.56 -3.44
CA GLU A 41 -17.08 12.60 -3.84
C GLU A 41 -15.77 12.41 -3.09
N LYS A 42 -15.84 12.15 -1.77
CA LYS A 42 -14.65 11.88 -0.95
C LYS A 42 -13.95 10.59 -1.38
N LEU A 43 -14.69 9.54 -1.75
CA LEU A 43 -14.10 8.32 -2.30
C LEU A 43 -13.31 8.61 -3.58
N LEU A 44 -13.87 9.41 -4.50
CA LEU A 44 -13.21 9.74 -5.76
C LEU A 44 -11.96 10.61 -5.54
N GLU A 45 -12.01 11.54 -4.58
CA GLU A 45 -10.85 12.35 -4.17
C GLU A 45 -9.73 11.46 -3.61
N VAL A 46 -10.05 10.57 -2.65
CA VAL A 46 -9.08 9.62 -2.06
C VAL A 46 -8.46 8.72 -3.14
N LEU A 47 -9.28 8.16 -4.04
CA LEU A 47 -8.78 7.36 -5.15
C LEU A 47 -7.86 8.18 -6.08
N SER A 48 -8.18 9.44 -6.32
CA SER A 48 -7.38 10.32 -7.19
C SER A 48 -6.03 10.65 -6.55
N TYR A 49 -6.02 10.89 -5.23
CA TYR A 49 -4.81 11.04 -4.45
C TYR A 49 -3.95 9.77 -4.49
N LEU A 50 -4.50 8.62 -4.12
CA LEU A 50 -3.76 7.35 -4.06
C LEU A 50 -3.20 6.94 -5.42
N LEU A 51 -3.92 7.22 -6.51
CA LEU A 51 -3.48 6.93 -7.88
C LEU A 51 -2.63 8.05 -8.49
N ARG A 52 -2.41 9.17 -7.80
CA ARG A 52 -1.63 10.32 -8.32
C ARG A 52 -2.12 10.76 -9.70
N ILE A 53 -3.43 11.02 -9.81
CA ILE A 53 -4.11 11.48 -11.03
C ILE A 53 -4.85 12.80 -10.79
N SER A 54 -5.32 13.43 -11.88
CA SER A 54 -6.02 14.70 -11.85
C SER A 54 -5.20 15.76 -11.09
N ASP A 55 -5.80 16.44 -10.11
CA ASP A 55 -5.16 17.48 -9.29
C ASP A 55 -3.97 16.96 -8.47
N PHE A 56 -3.90 15.63 -8.27
CA PHE A 56 -2.80 14.97 -7.56
C PHE A 56 -1.70 14.45 -8.51
N SER A 57 -1.78 14.76 -9.81
CA SER A 57 -0.78 14.32 -10.79
C SER A 57 0.62 14.88 -10.52
N GLN A 58 0.73 16.04 -9.87
CA GLN A 58 1.99 16.64 -9.46
C GLN A 58 2.80 15.75 -8.50
N TYR A 59 2.13 14.88 -7.74
CA TYR A 59 2.78 13.93 -6.83
C TYR A 59 3.33 12.70 -7.54
N ALA A 60 3.02 12.49 -8.83
CA ALA A 60 3.60 11.42 -9.64
C ALA A 60 5.04 11.77 -10.10
N GLY A 61 5.96 12.02 -9.15
CA GLY A 61 7.38 12.25 -9.40
C GLY A 61 8.16 10.96 -9.66
N LYS A 62 9.44 11.00 -10.08
CA LYS A 62 10.18 9.83 -10.61
C LYS A 62 10.10 8.52 -9.78
N THR A 63 9.92 8.60 -8.47
CA THR A 63 9.76 7.46 -7.55
C THR A 63 8.38 6.76 -7.64
N PHE A 64 7.36 7.42 -8.22
CA PHE A 64 5.99 6.89 -8.44
C PHE A 64 5.99 5.56 -9.17
N LEU A 65 6.99 5.34 -10.03
CA LEU A 65 7.08 4.14 -10.85
C LEU A 65 7.05 2.88 -10.00
N ASN A 66 7.46 2.93 -8.74
CA ASN A 66 7.51 1.76 -7.85
C ASN A 66 6.15 1.38 -7.25
N ASN A 67 5.12 2.25 -7.29
CA ASN A 67 3.85 1.98 -6.63
C ASN A 67 3.15 0.74 -7.21
N VAL A 68 2.59 -0.06 -6.30
CA VAL A 68 1.82 -1.27 -6.62
C VAL A 68 0.36 -0.98 -6.39
N TYR A 69 -0.47 -1.26 -7.39
CA TYR A 69 -1.91 -1.05 -7.32
C TYR A 69 -2.65 -2.34 -7.59
N ILE A 70 -3.80 -2.50 -6.94
CA ILE A 70 -4.78 -3.49 -7.34
C ILE A 70 -5.36 -3.12 -8.71
N ASN A 71 -5.51 -4.14 -9.56
CA ASN A 71 -6.17 -4.06 -10.83
C ASN A 71 -7.24 -5.15 -10.90
N LEU A 72 -8.51 -4.75 -10.87
CA LEU A 72 -9.65 -5.66 -10.94
C LEU A 72 -9.87 -6.08 -12.41
N ARG A 73 -9.14 -7.09 -12.86
CA ARG A 73 -9.38 -7.73 -14.17
C ARG A 73 -10.39 -8.87 -14.00
N GLY A 74 -11.66 -8.60 -14.30
CA GLY A 74 -12.74 -9.56 -14.11
C GLY A 74 -13.06 -9.77 -12.62
N LYS A 75 -13.09 -11.03 -12.16
CA LYS A 75 -13.36 -11.37 -10.74
C LYS A 75 -12.11 -11.54 -9.87
N LYS A 76 -10.90 -11.56 -10.46
CA LYS A 76 -9.67 -11.80 -9.70
C LYS A 76 -8.87 -10.51 -9.56
N PRO A 77 -8.54 -10.08 -8.32
CA PRO A 77 -7.62 -8.96 -8.14
C PRO A 77 -6.22 -9.38 -8.62
N VAL A 78 -5.61 -8.53 -9.45
CA VAL A 78 -4.23 -8.68 -9.87
C VAL A 78 -3.48 -7.44 -9.40
N PHE A 79 -2.37 -7.64 -8.71
CA PHE A 79 -1.52 -6.55 -8.28
C PHE A 79 -0.44 -6.30 -9.30
N LYS A 80 -0.22 -5.02 -9.64
CA LYS A 80 0.82 -4.66 -10.59
C LYS A 80 1.46 -3.33 -10.25
N ARG A 81 2.76 -3.26 -10.51
CA ARG A 81 3.47 -1.99 -10.65
C ARG A 81 2.87 -1.22 -11.83
N THR A 82 2.55 0.06 -11.63
CA THR A 82 1.92 0.88 -12.67
C THR A 82 2.77 2.10 -12.98
N ARG A 83 3.12 2.29 -14.26
CA ARG A 83 4.13 3.27 -14.69
C ARG A 83 3.57 4.45 -15.47
N THR A 84 2.32 4.40 -15.91
CA THR A 84 1.77 5.45 -16.78
C THR A 84 0.50 6.06 -16.21
N ALA A 85 0.25 7.34 -16.54
CA ALA A 85 -1.00 8.00 -16.17
C ALA A 85 -2.23 7.29 -16.78
N ILE A 86 -2.10 6.78 -18.01
CA ILE A 86 -3.16 6.03 -18.70
C ILE A 86 -3.57 4.80 -17.89
N GLU A 87 -2.60 3.99 -17.45
CA GLU A 87 -2.90 2.81 -16.65
C GLU A 87 -3.57 3.15 -15.32
N ARG A 88 -3.14 4.24 -14.65
CA ARG A 88 -3.74 4.69 -13.38
C ARG A 88 -5.18 5.19 -13.58
N ASN A 89 -5.44 5.93 -14.65
CA ASN A 89 -6.78 6.34 -15.03
C ASN A 89 -7.68 5.14 -15.37
N ASN A 90 -7.13 4.08 -15.99
CA ASN A 90 -7.88 2.84 -16.24
C ASN A 90 -8.23 2.09 -14.95
N ILE A 91 -7.31 2.05 -13.98
CA ILE A 91 -7.59 1.51 -12.64
C ILE A 91 -8.69 2.33 -11.98
N PHE A 92 -8.57 3.66 -11.96
CA PHE A 92 -9.59 4.57 -11.42
C PHE A 92 -10.97 4.32 -12.03
N ALA A 93 -11.08 4.27 -13.35
CA ALA A 93 -12.34 4.00 -14.05
C ALA A 93 -12.93 2.63 -13.68
N THR A 94 -12.08 1.62 -13.53
CA THR A 94 -12.48 0.26 -13.14
C THR A 94 -13.02 0.24 -11.71
N ILE A 95 -12.31 0.84 -10.75
CA ILE A 95 -12.74 0.92 -9.35
C ILE A 95 -14.01 1.76 -9.22
N LYS A 96 -14.10 2.90 -9.91
CA LYS A 96 -15.30 3.74 -9.95
C LYS A 96 -16.51 2.96 -10.46
N ARG A 97 -16.35 2.13 -11.49
CA ARG A 97 -17.42 1.25 -11.99
C ARG A 97 -17.77 0.18 -10.96
N TYR A 98 -16.79 -0.37 -10.24
CA TYR A 98 -17.02 -1.38 -9.21
C TYR A 98 -17.81 -0.81 -8.03
N ALA A 99 -17.37 0.31 -7.47
CA ALA A 99 -18.09 1.03 -6.41
C ALA A 99 -19.55 1.33 -6.78
N ARG A 100 -19.80 1.76 -8.03
CA ARG A 100 -21.18 2.00 -8.52
C ARG A 100 -22.07 0.75 -8.51
N LYS A 101 -21.49 -0.44 -8.68
CA LYS A 101 -22.24 -1.71 -8.61
C LYS A 101 -22.58 -2.07 -7.18
N LEU A 102 -21.65 -1.83 -6.25
CA LEU A 102 -21.82 -2.11 -4.82
C LEU A 102 -22.80 -1.14 -4.14
N LYS A 103 -22.94 0.09 -4.66
CA LYS A 103 -23.86 1.12 -4.16
C LYS A 103 -23.71 1.36 -2.63
N PRO A 104 -22.50 1.68 -2.13
CA PRO A 104 -22.32 2.03 -0.74
C PRO A 104 -23.18 3.24 -0.34
N GLN A 105 -23.65 3.23 0.90
CA GLN A 105 -24.47 4.26 1.51
C GLN A 105 -23.63 5.44 2.05
N TYR A 106 -22.33 5.23 2.27
CA TYR A 106 -21.38 6.20 2.85
C TYR A 106 -21.74 6.71 4.25
N ASN A 107 -22.60 5.98 4.98
CA ASN A 107 -23.01 6.26 6.36
C ASN A 107 -22.14 5.50 7.38
N GLY A 108 -20.88 5.25 7.04
CA GLY A 108 -19.95 4.46 7.85
C GLY A 108 -19.85 3.00 7.42
N ASP A 109 -20.09 2.72 6.14
CA ASP A 109 -19.81 1.46 5.45
C ASP A 109 -18.48 1.51 4.66
N VAL A 110 -17.99 2.68 4.24
CA VAL A 110 -16.73 2.80 3.48
C VAL A 110 -15.59 3.38 4.32
N TYR A 111 -14.43 2.72 4.29
CA TYR A 111 -13.24 3.12 5.07
C TYR A 111 -11.97 3.04 4.25
N LEU A 112 -11.07 4.00 4.48
CA LEU A 112 -9.66 3.89 4.12
C LEU A 112 -8.90 3.36 5.35
N GLU A 113 -8.25 2.21 5.17
CA GLU A 113 -7.24 1.68 6.09
C GLU A 113 -5.84 2.07 5.60
N THR A 114 -5.03 2.63 6.48
CA THR A 114 -3.62 2.94 6.25
C THR A 114 -2.76 2.19 7.27
N VAL A 115 -1.97 1.24 6.79
CA VAL A 115 -1.03 0.46 7.60
C VAL A 115 0.39 0.89 7.28
N ARG A 116 1.20 1.16 8.30
CA ARG A 116 2.64 1.38 8.09
C ARG A 116 3.33 0.03 8.01
N CYS A 117 4.09 -0.19 6.94
CA CYS A 117 4.96 -1.33 6.77
C CYS A 117 6.39 -0.85 7.02
N TYR A 118 7.01 -1.30 8.10
CA TYR A 118 8.38 -0.97 8.46
C TYR A 118 9.35 -1.97 7.84
N PHE A 119 10.43 -1.46 7.27
CA PHE A 119 11.45 -2.24 6.58
C PHE A 119 12.81 -2.01 7.22
N ASP A 120 13.52 -3.11 7.43
CA ASP A 120 14.93 -3.09 7.78
C ASP A 120 15.78 -2.82 6.53
N ILE A 121 16.81 -2.00 6.73
CA ILE A 121 17.86 -1.72 5.76
C ILE A 121 19.17 -1.47 6.50
N PRO A 122 20.28 -2.13 6.13
CA PRO A 122 21.58 -1.79 6.71
C PRO A 122 21.94 -0.34 6.41
N GLN A 123 22.55 0.38 7.37
CA GLN A 123 22.87 1.80 7.22
C GLN A 123 23.71 2.07 5.96
N GLU A 124 24.69 1.22 5.66
CA GLU A 124 25.51 1.32 4.44
C GLU A 124 24.65 1.28 3.16
N ASN A 125 23.63 0.41 3.13
CA ASN A 125 22.72 0.30 2.00
C ASN A 125 21.74 1.48 1.92
N LEU A 126 21.32 2.02 3.07
CA LEU A 126 20.46 3.20 3.14
C LEU A 126 21.19 4.43 2.57
N GLU A 127 22.45 4.64 2.95
CA GLU A 127 23.31 5.70 2.41
C GLU A 127 23.46 5.59 0.88
N ARG A 128 23.58 4.38 0.34
CA ARG A 128 23.63 4.13 -1.11
C ARG A 128 22.32 4.45 -1.83
N CYS A 129 21.20 4.46 -1.12
CA CYS A 129 19.90 4.83 -1.65
C CYS A 129 19.61 6.33 -1.52
N ARG A 130 20.45 7.08 -0.80
CA ARG A 130 20.27 8.51 -0.55
C ARG A 130 20.49 9.33 -1.83
N TYR A 131 19.62 10.31 -2.07
CA TYR A 131 19.66 11.14 -3.27
C TYR A 131 19.09 12.53 -3.00
N THR A 132 19.61 13.56 -3.67
CA THR A 132 19.10 14.94 -3.54
C THR A 132 18.10 15.27 -4.64
N TYR A 133 16.84 15.51 -4.29
CA TYR A 133 15.80 15.94 -5.22
C TYR A 133 15.35 17.38 -4.89
N GLN A 134 15.50 18.29 -5.85
CA GLN A 134 15.14 19.71 -5.69
C GLN A 134 15.75 20.38 -4.44
N GLY A 135 16.99 20.03 -4.10
CA GLY A 135 17.70 20.56 -2.93
C GLY A 135 17.37 19.86 -1.62
N ASN A 136 16.41 18.93 -1.59
CA ASN A 136 16.06 18.15 -0.41
C ASN A 136 16.67 16.75 -0.48
N GLU A 137 17.19 16.27 0.65
CA GLU A 137 17.63 14.89 0.77
C GLU A 137 16.44 13.93 0.83
N THR A 138 16.50 12.86 0.05
CA THR A 138 15.48 11.81 0.00
C THR A 138 16.13 10.46 -0.34
N TYR A 139 15.32 9.42 -0.53
CA TYR A 139 15.78 8.05 -0.79
C TYR A 139 15.11 7.48 -2.03
N ALA A 140 15.92 6.86 -2.89
CA ALA A 140 15.48 6.19 -4.11
C ALA A 140 15.89 4.71 -4.08
N PHE A 141 14.90 3.82 -4.14
CA PHE A 141 15.11 2.38 -4.07
C PHE A 141 15.04 1.76 -5.46
N LEU A 142 16.19 1.30 -5.96
CA LEU A 142 16.26 0.52 -7.19
C LEU A 142 15.75 -0.90 -6.93
N MET A 143 14.58 -1.21 -7.50
CA MET A 143 13.89 -2.48 -7.28
C MET A 143 13.30 -3.02 -8.59
N SER A 144 13.46 -4.33 -8.78
CA SER A 144 12.82 -5.04 -9.87
C SER A 144 11.33 -5.24 -9.61
N ASP A 145 10.57 -5.57 -10.66
CA ASP A 145 9.14 -5.85 -10.52
C ASP A 145 8.90 -7.08 -9.62
N LYS A 146 9.79 -8.08 -9.67
CA LYS A 146 9.72 -9.25 -8.78
C LYS A 146 9.94 -8.87 -7.33
N TYR A 147 10.92 -8.02 -7.05
CA TYR A 147 11.21 -7.56 -5.69
C TYR A 147 10.05 -6.75 -5.11
N ILE A 148 9.52 -5.79 -5.88
CA ILE A 148 8.38 -4.97 -5.48
C ILE A 148 7.15 -5.84 -5.16
N MET A 149 6.86 -6.83 -6.01
CA MET A 149 5.73 -7.75 -5.79
C MET A 149 5.95 -8.65 -4.56
N ALA A 150 7.20 -9.05 -4.29
CA ALA A 150 7.54 -9.80 -3.08
C ALA A 150 7.32 -8.96 -1.82
N LEU A 151 7.84 -7.72 -1.76
CA LEU A 151 7.61 -6.79 -0.65
C LEU A 151 6.13 -6.59 -0.36
N TYR A 152 5.36 -6.34 -1.42
CA TYR A 152 3.92 -6.20 -1.31
C TYR A 152 3.25 -7.45 -0.72
N THR A 153 3.67 -8.65 -1.16
CA THR A 153 3.14 -9.90 -0.63
C THR A 153 3.48 -10.10 0.84
N HIS A 154 4.70 -9.75 1.26
CA HIS A 154 5.06 -9.76 2.68
C HIS A 154 4.15 -8.87 3.51
N CYS A 155 3.86 -7.64 3.04
CA CYS A 155 2.95 -6.72 3.74
C CYS A 155 1.55 -7.31 3.87
N LEU A 156 1.03 -7.94 2.81
CA LEU A 156 -0.29 -8.59 2.84
C LEU A 156 -0.34 -9.77 3.80
N VAL A 157 0.70 -10.61 3.81
CA VAL A 157 0.76 -11.77 4.70
C VAL A 157 0.83 -11.32 6.15
N ALA A 158 1.68 -10.35 6.48
CA ALA A 158 1.75 -9.76 7.82
C ALA A 158 0.38 -9.15 8.22
N ARG A 159 -0.29 -8.43 7.32
CA ARG A 159 -1.61 -7.85 7.59
C ARG A 159 -2.66 -8.92 7.88
N LYS A 160 -2.62 -10.02 7.13
CA LYS A 160 -3.51 -11.18 7.32
C LYS A 160 -3.23 -11.88 8.65
N GLU A 161 -1.97 -12.05 9.02
CA GLU A 161 -1.59 -12.65 10.31
C GLU A 161 -2.11 -11.83 11.49
N VAL A 162 -2.00 -10.50 11.42
CA VAL A 162 -2.58 -9.61 12.44
C VAL A 162 -4.10 -9.77 12.54
N ALA A 163 -4.80 -9.87 11.41
CA ALA A 163 -6.25 -10.11 11.42
C ALA A 163 -6.63 -11.42 12.12
N ILE A 164 -5.85 -12.49 11.89
CA ILE A 164 -6.08 -13.81 12.49
C ILE A 164 -5.76 -13.83 13.98
N GLN A 165 -4.65 -13.20 14.38
CA GLN A 165 -4.21 -13.18 15.78
C GLN A 165 -5.07 -12.25 16.65
N GLY A 166 -5.82 -11.33 16.04
CA GLY A 166 -6.65 -10.38 16.76
C GLY A 166 -5.83 -9.44 17.66
N LYS A 167 -4.60 -9.12 17.23
CA LYS A 167 -3.67 -8.29 18.01
C LYS A 167 -4.32 -6.95 18.34
N GLN A 168 -4.41 -6.64 19.62
CA GLN A 168 -4.92 -5.35 20.08
C GLN A 168 -3.79 -4.32 20.05
N SER A 169 -4.03 -3.19 19.39
CA SER A 169 -3.23 -1.97 19.49
C SER A 169 -3.84 -1.04 20.53
N GLU A 170 -3.05 -0.54 21.48
CA GLU A 170 -3.52 0.42 22.47
C GLU A 170 -4.15 1.66 21.81
N GLY A 171 -5.24 2.16 22.41
CA GLY A 171 -5.96 3.35 21.93
C GLY A 171 -7.07 3.08 20.91
N PHE A 172 -7.26 1.85 20.45
CA PHE A 172 -8.33 1.53 19.50
C PHE A 172 -9.67 1.29 20.22
N THR A 173 -10.75 1.76 19.59
CA THR A 173 -12.12 1.43 19.96
C THR A 173 -12.46 -0.01 19.55
N GLU A 174 -13.53 -0.60 20.13
CA GLU A 174 -14.00 -1.93 19.74
C GLU A 174 -14.30 -2.04 18.24
N LYS A 175 -14.79 -0.94 17.66
CA LYS A 175 -15.01 -0.87 16.22
C LYS A 175 -13.71 -0.97 15.43
N GLU A 176 -12.66 -0.25 15.83
CA GLU A 176 -11.36 -0.29 15.16
C GLU A 176 -10.68 -1.64 15.35
N TYR A 177 -10.82 -2.29 16.50
CA TYR A 177 -10.38 -3.67 16.67
C TYR A 177 -11.11 -4.64 15.74
N GLY A 178 -12.42 -4.47 15.57
CA GLY A 178 -13.19 -5.21 14.57
C GLY A 178 -12.61 -5.02 13.16
N MET A 179 -12.24 -3.80 12.79
CA MET A 179 -11.58 -3.51 11.50
C MET A 179 -10.20 -4.17 11.38
N VAL A 180 -9.38 -4.15 12.44
CA VAL A 180 -8.08 -4.87 12.46
C VAL A 180 -8.29 -6.35 12.21
N ARG A 181 -9.31 -6.95 12.83
CA ARG A 181 -9.73 -8.35 12.63
C ARG A 181 -10.44 -8.59 11.29
N LEU A 182 -10.65 -7.55 10.48
CA LEU A 182 -11.42 -7.57 9.23
C LEU A 182 -12.86 -8.09 9.44
N GLU A 183 -13.43 -7.84 10.61
CA GLU A 183 -14.82 -8.17 10.91
C GLU A 183 -15.76 -7.37 10.03
N LYS A 184 -16.76 -8.07 9.47
CA LYS A 184 -17.79 -7.49 8.60
C LYS A 184 -17.25 -6.82 7.33
N VAL A 185 -15.97 -6.99 6.99
CA VAL A 185 -15.46 -6.53 5.69
C VAL A 185 -16.13 -7.34 4.59
N GLY A 186 -17.02 -6.71 3.83
CA GLY A 186 -17.71 -7.33 2.70
C GLY A 186 -16.83 -7.35 1.45
N ASP A 187 -16.36 -6.17 1.03
CA ASP A 187 -15.62 -6.00 -0.21
C ASP A 187 -14.35 -5.15 -0.03
N VAL A 188 -13.27 -5.56 -0.71
CA VAL A 188 -12.08 -4.72 -0.89
C VAL A 188 -12.23 -3.96 -2.21
N LEU A 189 -12.49 -2.65 -2.11
CA LEU A 189 -12.70 -1.81 -3.28
C LEU A 189 -11.37 -1.45 -3.96
N PHE A 190 -10.34 -1.14 -3.17
CA PHE A 190 -9.04 -0.73 -3.68
C PHE A 190 -7.91 -1.09 -2.71
N GLN A 191 -6.70 -1.33 -3.22
CA GLN A 191 -5.52 -1.55 -2.40
C GLN A 191 -4.27 -1.09 -3.14
N THR A 192 -3.33 -0.47 -2.41
CA THR A 192 -2.08 0.03 -2.97
C THR A 192 -0.95 0.05 -1.94
N LEU A 193 0.28 -0.13 -2.41
CA LEU A 193 1.51 0.12 -1.65
C LEU A 193 2.25 1.31 -2.28
N LEU A 194 2.35 2.41 -1.53
CA LEU A 194 2.84 3.70 -2.02
C LEU A 194 4.35 3.87 -1.81
N LEU A 195 5.14 3.20 -2.64
CA LEU A 195 6.61 3.28 -2.65
C LEU A 195 7.18 4.65 -3.09
N ASP A 196 6.33 5.61 -3.43
CA ASP A 196 6.68 6.98 -3.77
C ASP A 196 6.68 7.93 -2.57
N ASP A 197 6.03 7.54 -1.48
CA ASP A 197 5.92 8.30 -0.23
C ASP A 197 6.66 7.58 0.90
N VAL A 198 7.95 7.28 0.67
CA VAL A 198 8.80 6.63 1.66
C VAL A 198 9.09 7.59 2.81
N LYS A 199 8.93 7.10 4.03
CA LYS A 199 9.25 7.82 5.26
C LYS A 199 10.39 7.15 6.00
N ILE A 200 11.12 7.94 6.77
CA ILE A 200 12.15 7.45 7.67
C ILE A 200 11.84 7.97 9.07
N GLU A 201 11.75 7.05 10.01
CA GLU A 201 11.49 7.33 11.41
C GLU A 201 12.40 6.45 12.26
N LEU A 202 13.16 7.07 13.17
CA LEU A 202 14.10 6.38 14.06
C LEU A 202 15.05 5.41 13.33
N GLY A 203 15.52 5.79 12.14
CA GLY A 203 16.42 4.99 11.31
C GLY A 203 15.75 3.82 10.56
N LYS A 204 14.44 3.64 10.70
CA LYS A 204 13.67 2.64 9.93
C LYS A 204 12.95 3.29 8.77
N VAL A 205 12.91 2.58 7.65
CA VAL A 205 12.13 2.98 6.48
C VAL A 205 10.72 2.45 6.65
N TYR A 206 9.69 3.27 6.43
CA TYR A 206 8.33 2.77 6.34
C TYR A 206 7.55 3.31 5.15
N ILE A 207 6.57 2.52 4.73
CA ILE A 207 5.73 2.76 3.55
C ILE A 207 4.28 2.46 3.91
N HIS A 208 3.35 3.19 3.31
CA HIS A 208 1.93 2.98 3.54
C HIS A 208 1.34 1.90 2.62
N LEU A 209 0.81 0.84 3.22
CA LEU A 209 -0.17 -0.05 2.61
C LEU A 209 -1.57 0.54 2.85
N ASN A 210 -2.23 0.96 1.79
CA ASN A 210 -3.56 1.57 1.84
C ASN A 210 -4.59 0.62 1.27
N THR A 211 -5.71 0.43 1.98
CA THR A 211 -6.83 -0.41 1.53
C THR A 211 -8.14 0.32 1.71
N ILE A 212 -9.02 0.30 0.71
CA ILE A 212 -10.38 0.83 0.84
C ILE A 212 -11.33 -0.36 0.98
N TYR A 213 -12.01 -0.44 2.12
CA TYR A 213 -12.99 -1.46 2.44
C TYR A 213 -14.42 -0.92 2.33
N ILE A 214 -15.34 -1.84 2.05
CA ILE A 214 -16.77 -1.67 2.28
C ILE A 214 -17.19 -2.73 3.31
N LEU A 215 -17.83 -2.29 4.38
CA LEU A 215 -18.42 -3.11 5.45
C LEU A 215 -19.87 -3.51 5.15
#